data_AF-A0A3N5ZJH1-F1
#
_entry.id   AF-A0A3N5ZJH1-F1
#
_cell.length_a   1.000
_cell.length_b   1.000
_cell.length_c   1.000
_cell.angle_alpha   90.00
_cell.angle_beta   90.00
_cell.angle_gamma   90.00
#
_symmetry.space_group_name_H-M   'P 1'
#
loop_
_entity.id
_entity.type
_entity.pdbx_description
1 polymer ?
#
loop_
_entity_poly.entity_id
_entity_poly.type
_entity_poly.pdbx_seq_one_letter_code
_entity_poly.pdbx_strand_id
1 'polypeptide(L)'
;MSEKYKVLRNAEKYVVTGKFAQAVKEYQKLLTQEPEEPTLLNTVGDLLLRQNNRDEAIGYFRKAADVYLRNGFLVKSIAVYKKIYQFNPSEPLVNENLADLYQRQGLIYEASRHLKILIHHHAETGNVDQASLYLQRLAQLSPNSPETQVELAEILEKRHDEGGAFEHYQAAAALYLQCDSPSQAYETAKKAIEIDPTDDRTVELYVSGGLKSGHKEDVRKTLKDLIETTGQRLPYEIFLAHILEEEGNRSGAHAKYLELEPLAYTDSRIRDGLARTLPHPATEEAEAPESPVSSEFAFDEPHSHLREVKPASTDWQQGAGRFEEQRDPLFDGQGSSTTSDSPFGGMTSQSPSPLFSPSAPAAPTEFP
;
A
#
# COMPACT_ATOMS: atom_id res chain seq x y z
N MET A 1 -6.43 33.40 -48.22
CA MET A 1 -7.09 32.40 -47.34
C MET A 1 -6.64 31.02 -47.81
N SER A 2 -5.83 30.31 -47.02
CA SER A 2 -5.35 28.97 -47.40
C SER A 2 -6.53 28.01 -47.58
N GLU A 3 -6.42 27.06 -48.52
CA GLU A 3 -7.47 26.10 -48.86
C GLU A 3 -7.97 25.33 -47.63
N LYS A 4 -7.06 25.02 -46.70
CA LYS A 4 -7.35 24.44 -45.38
C LYS A 4 -8.38 25.25 -44.58
N TYR A 5 -8.23 26.58 -44.54
CA TYR A 5 -9.16 27.46 -43.81
C TYR A 5 -10.55 27.47 -44.43
N LYS A 6 -10.67 27.33 -45.76
CA LYS A 6 -11.98 27.24 -46.42
C LYS A 6 -12.69 25.94 -46.05
N VAL A 7 -11.96 24.82 -46.09
CA VAL A 7 -12.51 23.50 -45.74
C VAL A 7 -12.94 23.46 -44.27
N LEU A 8 -12.11 23.97 -43.35
CA LEU A 8 -12.48 24.08 -41.93
C LEU A 8 -13.75 24.92 -41.72
N ARG A 9 -13.82 26.11 -42.31
CA ARG A 9 -14.98 27.00 -42.17
C ARG A 9 -16.27 26.39 -42.74
N ASN A 10 -16.16 25.67 -43.86
CA ASN A 10 -17.29 24.94 -44.44
C ASN A 10 -17.73 23.78 -43.53
N ALA A 11 -16.78 23.01 -43.01
CA ALA A 11 -17.04 21.91 -42.09
C ALA A 11 -17.74 22.41 -40.82
N GLU A 12 -17.23 23.48 -40.19
CA GLU A 12 -17.84 24.12 -39.02
C GLU A 12 -19.27 24.60 -39.30
N LYS A 13 -19.51 25.23 -40.46
CA LYS A 13 -20.86 25.63 -40.88
C LYS A 13 -21.80 24.42 -40.98
N TYR A 14 -21.33 23.29 -41.50
CA TYR A 14 -22.12 22.06 -41.57
C TYR A 14 -22.38 21.46 -40.19
N VAL A 15 -21.42 21.55 -39.25
CA VAL A 15 -21.63 21.12 -37.85
C VAL A 15 -22.71 21.96 -37.18
N VAL A 16 -22.65 23.30 -37.29
CA VAL A 16 -23.63 24.22 -36.68
C VAL A 16 -25.02 24.02 -37.26
N THR A 17 -25.13 23.70 -38.56
CA THR A 17 -26.41 23.45 -39.24
C THR A 17 -26.94 22.02 -39.07
N GLY A 18 -26.26 21.18 -38.27
CA GLY A 18 -26.67 19.79 -38.01
C GLY A 18 -26.43 18.83 -39.19
N LYS A 19 -25.76 19.27 -40.26
CA LYS A 19 -25.47 18.47 -41.46
C LYS A 19 -24.21 17.64 -41.26
N PHE A 20 -24.22 16.73 -40.27
CA PHE A 20 -23.04 16.00 -39.81
C PHE A 20 -22.37 15.16 -40.90
N ALA A 21 -23.13 14.52 -41.80
CA ALA A 21 -22.56 13.75 -42.90
C ALA A 21 -21.73 14.62 -43.88
N GLN A 22 -22.15 15.86 -44.13
CA GLN A 22 -21.41 16.80 -44.96
C GLN A 22 -20.17 17.33 -44.24
N ALA A 23 -20.28 17.61 -42.93
CA ALA A 23 -19.15 18.01 -42.11
C ALA A 23 -18.05 16.92 -42.08
N VAL A 24 -18.42 15.65 -41.90
CA VAL A 24 -17.48 14.52 -41.91
C VAL A 24 -16.75 14.43 -43.25
N LYS A 25 -17.45 14.57 -44.38
CA LYS A 25 -16.81 14.56 -45.71
C LYS A 25 -15.78 15.69 -45.87
N GLU A 26 -16.08 16.90 -45.40
CA GLU A 26 -15.10 18.00 -45.46
C GLU A 26 -13.90 17.77 -44.54
N TYR A 27 -14.12 17.27 -43.31
CA TYR A 27 -13.01 16.93 -42.41
C TYR A 27 -12.15 15.76 -42.92
N GLN A 28 -12.75 14.78 -43.59
CA GLN A 28 -12.00 13.67 -44.21
C GLN A 28 -11.05 14.16 -45.33
N LYS A 29 -11.42 15.21 -46.09
CA LYS A 29 -10.52 15.84 -47.06
C LYS A 29 -9.31 16.52 -46.40
N LEU A 30 -9.45 16.98 -45.16
CA LEU A 30 -8.31 17.49 -44.39
C LEU A 30 -7.44 16.35 -43.90
N LEU A 31 -8.05 15.26 -43.42
CA LEU A 31 -7.33 14.07 -42.99
C LEU A 31 -6.59 13.34 -44.12
N THR A 32 -6.98 13.51 -45.39
CA THR A 32 -6.16 13.00 -46.50
C THR A 32 -4.86 13.78 -46.69
N GLN A 33 -4.80 15.04 -46.25
CA GLN A 33 -3.60 15.88 -46.28
C GLN A 33 -2.80 15.77 -44.99
N GLU A 34 -3.49 15.71 -43.85
CA GLU A 34 -2.94 15.66 -42.49
C GLU A 34 -3.52 14.44 -41.75
N PRO A 35 -3.08 13.21 -42.08
CA PRO A 35 -3.67 11.98 -41.56
C PRO A 35 -3.50 11.76 -40.06
N GLU A 36 -2.52 12.43 -39.45
CA GLU A 36 -2.17 12.32 -38.03
C GLU A 36 -2.54 13.58 -37.24
N GLU A 37 -3.53 14.37 -37.66
CA GLU A 37 -4.01 15.50 -36.87
C GLU A 37 -5.05 15.03 -35.81
N PRO A 38 -4.68 14.92 -34.52
CA PRO A 38 -5.49 14.23 -33.52
C PRO A 38 -6.77 15.00 -33.16
N THR A 39 -6.75 16.32 -33.31
CA THR A 39 -7.94 17.16 -33.08
C THR A 39 -9.02 16.86 -34.12
N LEU A 40 -8.63 16.76 -35.39
CA LEU A 40 -9.52 16.41 -36.50
C LEU A 40 -10.03 14.97 -36.42
N LEU A 41 -9.17 14.02 -36.05
CA LEU A 41 -9.59 12.63 -35.84
C LEU A 41 -10.67 12.54 -34.73
N ASN A 42 -10.47 13.24 -33.61
CA ASN A 42 -11.45 13.27 -32.51
C ASN A 42 -12.76 13.98 -32.90
N THR A 43 -12.71 15.09 -33.66
CA THR A 43 -13.94 15.77 -34.11
C THR A 43 -14.72 14.92 -35.12
N VAL A 44 -14.05 14.21 -36.04
CA VAL A 44 -14.70 13.27 -36.95
C VAL A 44 -15.38 12.14 -36.16
N GLY A 45 -14.70 11.57 -35.16
CA GLY A 45 -15.31 10.58 -34.26
C GLY A 45 -16.57 11.11 -33.58
N ASP A 46 -16.53 12.31 -33.01
CA ASP A 46 -17.70 12.93 -32.35
C ASP A 46 -18.88 13.16 -33.33
N LEU A 47 -18.59 13.54 -34.58
CA LEU A 47 -19.61 13.74 -35.61
C LEU A 47 -20.20 12.43 -36.13
N LEU A 48 -19.42 11.35 -36.16
CA LEU A 48 -19.89 10.01 -36.51
C LEU A 48 -20.79 9.45 -35.41
N LEU A 49 -20.48 9.70 -34.13
CA LEU A 49 -21.38 9.36 -33.02
C LEU A 49 -22.74 10.07 -33.14
N ARG A 50 -22.76 11.35 -33.51
CA ARG A 50 -24.01 12.08 -33.76
C ARG A 50 -24.82 11.55 -34.94
N GLN A 51 -24.19 10.79 -35.83
CA GLN A 51 -24.83 10.08 -36.94
C GLN A 51 -25.21 8.63 -36.58
N ASN A 52 -25.04 8.24 -35.31
CA ASN A 52 -25.23 6.87 -34.83
C ASN A 52 -24.30 5.84 -35.50
N ASN A 53 -23.19 6.29 -36.10
CA ASN A 53 -22.18 5.43 -36.72
C ASN A 53 -21.05 5.14 -35.71
N ARG A 54 -21.38 4.27 -34.75
CA ARG A 54 -20.53 4.00 -33.58
C ARG A 54 -19.22 3.29 -33.93
N ASP A 55 -19.26 2.30 -34.82
CA ASP A 55 -18.08 1.47 -35.13
C ASP A 55 -16.99 2.29 -35.83
N GLU A 56 -17.37 3.12 -36.82
CA GLU A 56 -16.42 4.04 -37.44
C GLU A 56 -15.89 5.07 -36.44
N ALA A 57 -16.75 5.61 -35.58
CA ALA A 57 -16.33 6.58 -34.56
C ALA A 57 -15.25 6.01 -33.63
N ILE A 58 -15.41 4.76 -33.17
CA ILE A 58 -14.40 4.07 -32.35
C ILE A 58 -13.07 3.98 -33.09
N GLY A 59 -13.08 3.65 -34.39
CA GLY A 59 -11.88 3.61 -35.21
C GLY A 59 -11.14 4.96 -35.27
N TYR A 60 -11.87 6.07 -35.42
CA TYR A 60 -11.29 7.43 -35.39
C TYR A 60 -10.78 7.82 -34.00
N PHE A 61 -11.50 7.46 -32.93
CA PHE A 61 -11.06 7.74 -31.56
C PHE A 61 -9.78 6.99 -31.19
N ARG A 62 -9.62 5.72 -31.58
CA ARG A 62 -8.36 4.98 -31.34
C ARG A 62 -7.18 5.69 -31.99
N LYS A 63 -7.30 6.03 -33.28
CA LYS A 63 -6.25 6.79 -34.00
C LYS A 63 -5.94 8.12 -33.32
N ALA A 64 -6.96 8.87 -32.90
CA ALA A 64 -6.76 10.13 -32.20
C ALA A 64 -6.02 9.93 -30.87
N ALA A 65 -6.40 8.93 -30.08
CA ALA A 65 -5.78 8.62 -28.79
C ALA A 65 -4.32 8.19 -28.94
N ASP A 66 -4.00 7.38 -29.95
CA ASP A 66 -2.65 6.91 -30.24
C ASP A 66 -1.74 8.06 -30.69
N VAL A 67 -2.25 8.97 -31.53
CA VAL A 67 -1.53 10.18 -31.92
C VAL A 67 -1.32 11.10 -30.71
N TYR A 68 -2.33 11.30 -29.86
CA TYR A 68 -2.16 12.08 -28.62
C TYR A 68 -1.10 11.47 -27.71
N LEU A 69 -1.05 10.14 -27.59
CA LEU A 69 -0.06 9.43 -26.79
C LEU A 69 1.35 9.60 -27.37
N ARG A 70 1.54 9.41 -28.69
CA ARG A 70 2.83 9.63 -29.37
C ARG A 70 3.34 11.06 -29.20
N ASN A 71 2.44 12.02 -29.16
CA ASN A 71 2.76 13.43 -28.96
C ASN A 71 2.94 13.81 -27.47
N GLY A 72 2.89 12.85 -26.54
CA GLY A 72 3.05 13.08 -25.10
C GLY A 72 1.84 13.69 -24.40
N PHE A 73 0.71 13.86 -25.08
CA PHE A 73 -0.52 14.43 -24.52
C PHE A 73 -1.35 13.37 -23.78
N LEU A 74 -0.81 12.83 -22.68
CA LEU A 74 -1.42 11.76 -21.88
C LEU A 74 -2.89 12.04 -21.51
N VAL A 75 -3.18 13.22 -20.94
CA VAL A 75 -4.54 13.59 -20.49
C VAL A 75 -5.55 13.61 -21.65
N LYS A 76 -5.12 14.06 -22.84
CA LYS A 76 -5.98 14.08 -24.03
C LYS A 76 -6.23 12.65 -24.54
N SER A 77 -5.20 11.81 -24.53
CA SER A 77 -5.33 10.40 -24.88
C SER A 77 -6.31 9.68 -23.94
N ILE A 78 -6.19 9.88 -22.62
CA ILE A 78 -7.12 9.36 -21.62
C ILE A 78 -8.55 9.82 -21.90
N ALA A 79 -8.76 11.11 -22.18
CA ALA A 79 -10.09 11.64 -22.46
C ALA A 79 -10.73 10.96 -23.69
N VAL A 80 -9.95 10.68 -24.74
CA VAL A 80 -10.43 9.98 -25.93
C VAL A 80 -10.69 8.49 -25.63
N TYR A 81 -9.79 7.80 -24.94
CA TYR A 81 -10.01 6.40 -24.53
C TYR A 81 -11.23 6.25 -23.61
N LYS A 82 -11.51 7.23 -22.73
CA LYS A 82 -12.74 7.26 -21.92
C LYS A 82 -14.01 7.34 -22.77
N LYS A 83 -13.99 8.02 -23.92
CA LYS A 83 -15.13 8.01 -24.85
C LYS A 83 -15.35 6.61 -25.41
N ILE A 84 -14.28 5.89 -25.78
CA ILE A 84 -14.37 4.50 -26.26
C ILE A 84 -14.90 3.59 -25.14
N TYR A 85 -14.39 3.76 -23.92
CA TYR A 85 -14.80 2.98 -22.74
C TYR A 85 -16.30 3.08 -22.43
N GLN A 86 -16.94 4.24 -22.65
CA GLN A 86 -18.39 4.41 -22.44
C GLN A 86 -19.24 3.46 -23.29
N PHE A 87 -18.70 3.01 -24.42
CA PHE A 87 -19.40 2.14 -25.36
C PHE A 87 -19.24 0.67 -25.01
N ASN A 88 -18.02 0.24 -24.71
CA ASN A 88 -17.72 -1.13 -24.30
C ASN A 88 -16.77 -1.13 -23.10
N PRO A 89 -17.31 -1.06 -21.86
CA PRO A 89 -16.50 -1.06 -20.64
C PRO A 89 -15.67 -2.33 -20.44
N SER A 90 -16.10 -3.46 -21.03
CA SER A 90 -15.46 -4.76 -20.88
C SER A 90 -14.41 -5.03 -21.97
N GLU A 91 -14.14 -4.08 -22.87
CA GLU A 91 -13.15 -4.27 -23.93
C GLU A 91 -11.72 -4.34 -23.33
N PRO A 92 -10.99 -5.47 -23.49
CA PRO A 92 -9.69 -5.64 -22.84
C PRO A 92 -8.67 -4.60 -23.31
N LEU A 93 -8.56 -4.38 -24.63
CA LEU A 93 -7.60 -3.42 -25.20
C LEU A 93 -7.79 -2.00 -24.68
N VAL A 94 -9.04 -1.57 -24.44
CA VAL A 94 -9.32 -0.22 -23.91
C VAL A 94 -8.94 -0.13 -22.44
N ASN A 95 -9.23 -1.16 -21.65
CA ASN A 95 -8.84 -1.21 -20.24
C ASN A 95 -7.31 -1.26 -20.07
N GLU A 96 -6.61 -2.00 -20.93
CA GLU A 96 -5.15 -2.07 -20.93
C GLU A 96 -4.52 -0.70 -21.23
N ASN A 97 -4.98 -0.04 -22.30
CA ASN A 97 -4.51 1.31 -22.64
C ASN A 97 -4.83 2.33 -21.54
N LEU A 98 -6.02 2.27 -20.92
CA LEU A 98 -6.35 3.15 -19.81
C LEU A 98 -5.48 2.88 -18.58
N ALA A 99 -5.23 1.62 -18.23
CA ALA A 99 -4.33 1.26 -17.14
C ALA A 99 -2.91 1.82 -17.36
N ASP A 100 -2.37 1.65 -18.56
CA ASP A 100 -1.06 2.21 -18.96
C ASP A 100 -1.01 3.73 -18.85
N LEU A 101 -2.02 4.40 -19.39
CA LEU A 101 -2.08 5.86 -19.38
C LEU A 101 -2.22 6.42 -17.97
N TYR A 102 -3.06 5.81 -17.13
CA TYR A 102 -3.21 6.23 -15.73
C TYR A 102 -1.94 5.96 -14.91
N GLN A 103 -1.27 4.82 -15.14
CA GLN A 103 0.00 4.53 -14.50
C GLN A 103 1.07 5.57 -14.89
N ARG A 104 1.19 5.91 -16.18
CA ARG A 104 2.10 6.96 -16.67
C ARG A 104 1.78 8.34 -16.09
N GLN A 105 0.51 8.61 -15.83
CA GLN A 105 0.06 9.85 -15.18
C GLN A 105 0.32 9.85 -13.66
N GLY A 106 0.62 8.69 -13.05
CA GLY A 106 0.75 8.52 -11.60
C GLY A 106 -0.58 8.32 -10.87
N LEU A 107 -1.68 8.11 -11.59
CA LEU A 107 -3.00 7.82 -11.01
C LEU A 107 -3.14 6.33 -10.73
N ILE A 108 -2.42 5.86 -9.72
CA ILE A 108 -2.29 4.43 -9.39
C ILE A 108 -3.64 3.77 -9.12
N TYR A 109 -4.52 4.42 -8.35
CA TYR A 109 -5.85 3.88 -8.02
C TYR A 109 -6.70 3.58 -9.27
N GLU A 110 -6.72 4.51 -10.24
CA GLU A 110 -7.46 4.31 -11.50
C GLU A 110 -6.81 3.24 -12.38
N ALA A 111 -5.47 3.20 -12.42
CA ALA A 111 -4.75 2.15 -13.11
C ALA A 111 -5.09 0.76 -12.54
N SER A 112 -5.02 0.61 -11.22
CA SER A 112 -5.38 -0.62 -10.50
C SER A 112 -6.81 -1.06 -10.77
N ARG A 113 -7.76 -0.12 -10.87
CA ARG A 113 -9.16 -0.44 -11.20
C ARG A 113 -9.28 -1.07 -12.59
N HIS A 114 -8.61 -0.52 -13.59
CA HIS A 114 -8.61 -1.09 -14.94
C HIS A 114 -7.89 -2.44 -15.01
N LEU A 115 -6.79 -2.62 -14.27
CA LEU A 115 -6.12 -3.92 -14.15
C LEU A 115 -7.04 -4.99 -13.54
N LYS A 116 -7.81 -4.65 -12.50
CA LYS A 116 -8.78 -5.60 -11.90
C LYS A 116 -9.83 -6.08 -12.89
N ILE A 117 -10.31 -5.20 -13.79
CA ILE A 117 -11.24 -5.57 -14.85
C ILE A 117 -10.58 -6.58 -15.81
N LEU A 118 -9.31 -6.36 -16.18
CA LEU A 118 -8.56 -7.28 -17.05
C LEU A 118 -8.30 -8.63 -16.39
N ILE A 119 -7.91 -8.64 -15.11
CA ILE A 119 -7.67 -9.86 -14.33
C ILE A 119 -8.96 -10.69 -14.30
N HIS A 120 -10.09 -10.07 -13.98
CA HIS A 120 -11.38 -10.77 -13.95
C HIS A 120 -11.76 -11.32 -15.34
N HIS A 121 -11.63 -10.52 -16.40
CA HIS A 121 -11.90 -10.96 -17.77
C HIS A 121 -11.05 -12.17 -18.19
N HIS A 122 -9.75 -12.15 -17.88
CA HIS A 122 -8.86 -13.26 -18.22
C HIS A 122 -9.06 -14.48 -17.32
N ALA A 123 -9.43 -14.29 -16.05
CA ALA A 123 -9.77 -15.38 -15.15
C ALA A 123 -11.06 -16.11 -15.60
N GLU A 124 -12.10 -15.37 -16.00
CA GLU A 124 -13.36 -15.96 -16.50
C GLU A 124 -13.18 -16.69 -17.84
N THR A 125 -12.29 -16.19 -18.70
CA THR A 125 -11.99 -16.82 -19.99
C THR A 125 -11.03 -18.01 -19.88
N GLY A 126 -10.56 -18.33 -18.67
CA GLY A 126 -9.60 -19.43 -18.42
C GLY A 126 -8.16 -19.12 -18.83
N ASN A 127 -7.86 -17.87 -19.20
CA ASN A 127 -6.53 -17.42 -19.60
C ASN A 127 -5.68 -17.09 -18.35
N VAL A 128 -5.31 -18.12 -17.59
CA VAL A 128 -4.61 -18.00 -16.30
C VAL A 128 -3.28 -17.26 -16.44
N ASP A 129 -2.52 -17.49 -17.52
CA ASP A 129 -1.24 -16.82 -17.75
C ASP A 129 -1.39 -15.29 -17.86
N GLN A 130 -2.36 -14.82 -18.64
CA GLN A 130 -2.62 -13.38 -18.80
C GLN A 130 -3.15 -12.75 -17.51
N ALA A 131 -4.07 -13.45 -16.82
CA ALA A 131 -4.55 -12.99 -15.53
C ALA A 131 -3.39 -12.86 -14.52
N SER A 132 -2.45 -13.80 -14.50
CA SER A 132 -1.29 -13.73 -13.62
C SER A 132 -0.35 -12.56 -13.95
N LEU A 133 -0.16 -12.23 -15.23
CA LEU A 133 0.67 -11.09 -15.65
C LEU A 133 0.06 -9.76 -15.16
N TYR A 134 -1.24 -9.56 -15.35
CA TYR A 134 -1.91 -8.34 -14.88
C TYR A 134 -1.95 -8.26 -13.35
N LEU A 135 -2.05 -9.39 -12.67
CA LEU A 135 -2.07 -9.45 -11.22
C LEU A 135 -0.68 -9.19 -10.60
N GLN A 136 0.39 -9.68 -11.22
CA GLN A 136 1.76 -9.29 -10.88
C GLN A 136 1.97 -7.78 -11.02
N ARG A 137 1.48 -7.21 -12.13
CA ARG A 137 1.52 -5.76 -12.33
C ARG A 137 0.72 -5.02 -11.25
N LEU A 138 -0.45 -5.51 -10.86
CA LEU A 138 -1.24 -4.93 -9.79
C LEU A 138 -0.48 -4.99 -8.44
N ALA A 139 0.15 -6.11 -8.11
CA ALA A 139 0.96 -6.27 -6.90
C ALA A 139 2.14 -5.29 -6.86
N GLN A 140 2.77 -5.00 -8.00
CA GLN A 140 3.83 -3.98 -8.09
C GLN A 140 3.32 -2.55 -7.84
N LEU A 141 2.09 -2.25 -8.28
CA LEU A 141 1.47 -0.95 -8.07
C LEU A 141 0.96 -0.75 -6.64
N SER A 142 0.50 -1.83 -5.99
CA SER A 142 0.00 -1.83 -4.62
C SER A 142 0.68 -2.91 -3.77
N PRO A 143 1.97 -2.75 -3.42
CA PRO A 143 2.73 -3.76 -2.69
C PRO A 143 2.17 -4.03 -1.29
N ASN A 144 1.49 -3.04 -0.70
CA ASN A 144 0.95 -3.10 0.66
C ASN A 144 -0.52 -3.61 0.72
N SER A 145 -1.04 -4.19 -0.35
CA SER A 145 -2.38 -4.81 -0.33
C SER A 145 -2.25 -6.31 -0.07
N PRO A 146 -2.62 -6.81 1.12
CA PRO A 146 -2.55 -8.24 1.42
C PRO A 146 -3.48 -9.05 0.50
N GLU A 147 -4.65 -8.52 0.15
CA GLU A 147 -5.60 -9.19 -0.74
C GLU A 147 -4.99 -9.43 -2.13
N THR A 148 -4.28 -8.45 -2.67
CA THR A 148 -3.63 -8.57 -3.97
C THR A 148 -2.53 -9.65 -3.94
N GLN A 149 -1.79 -9.75 -2.83
CA GLN A 149 -0.78 -10.79 -2.64
C GLN A 149 -1.40 -12.18 -2.54
N VAL A 150 -2.54 -12.34 -1.85
CA VAL A 150 -3.29 -13.61 -1.80
C VAL A 150 -3.80 -14.01 -3.18
N GLU A 151 -4.47 -13.10 -3.89
CA GLU A 151 -4.97 -13.38 -5.24
C GLU A 151 -3.82 -13.82 -6.17
N LEU A 152 -2.64 -13.19 -6.05
CA LEU A 152 -1.46 -13.55 -6.83
C LEU A 152 -0.92 -14.92 -6.46
N ALA A 153 -0.87 -15.26 -5.17
CA ALA A 153 -0.47 -16.60 -4.74
C ALA A 153 -1.42 -17.67 -5.29
N GLU A 154 -2.74 -17.47 -5.19
CA GLU A 154 -3.75 -18.41 -5.68
C GLU A 154 -3.67 -18.63 -7.20
N ILE A 155 -3.33 -17.60 -7.97
CA ILE A 155 -3.17 -17.76 -9.43
C ILE A 155 -1.86 -18.46 -9.79
N LEU A 156 -0.80 -18.28 -9.01
CA LEU A 156 0.48 -18.97 -9.20
C LEU A 156 0.37 -20.45 -8.84
N GLU A 157 -0.39 -20.81 -7.81
CA GLU A 157 -0.73 -22.21 -7.52
C GLU A 157 -1.44 -22.87 -8.69
N LYS A 158 -2.40 -22.18 -9.32
CA LYS A 158 -3.09 -22.67 -10.53
C LYS A 158 -2.15 -22.84 -11.73
N ARG A 159 -1.02 -22.12 -11.74
CA ARG A 159 0.05 -22.27 -12.76
C ARG A 159 1.11 -23.28 -12.36
N HIS A 160 0.95 -23.96 -11.21
CA HIS A 160 1.93 -24.87 -10.61
C HIS A 160 3.27 -24.21 -10.27
N ASP A 161 3.27 -22.90 -10.02
CA ASP A 161 4.41 -22.16 -9.50
C ASP A 161 4.31 -22.07 -7.96
N GLU A 162 4.64 -23.18 -7.30
CA GLU A 162 4.57 -23.32 -5.85
C GLU A 162 5.54 -22.36 -5.13
N GLY A 163 6.72 -22.15 -5.70
CA GLY A 163 7.72 -21.23 -5.12
C GLY A 163 7.23 -19.78 -5.12
N GLY A 164 6.70 -19.31 -6.26
CA GLY A 164 6.10 -17.98 -6.33
C GLY A 164 4.87 -17.85 -5.43
N ALA A 165 4.00 -18.86 -5.39
CA ALA A 165 2.84 -18.86 -4.50
C ALA A 165 3.23 -18.75 -3.01
N PHE A 166 4.26 -19.50 -2.59
CA PHE A 166 4.78 -19.46 -1.24
C PHE A 166 5.24 -18.05 -0.84
N GLU A 167 6.07 -17.40 -1.66
CA GLU A 167 6.57 -16.05 -1.37
C GLU A 167 5.43 -15.04 -1.20
N HIS A 168 4.40 -15.12 -2.05
CA HIS A 168 3.26 -14.21 -2.01
C HIS A 168 2.30 -14.50 -0.85
N TYR A 169 2.08 -15.77 -0.48
CA TYR A 169 1.32 -16.11 0.74
C TYR A 169 2.05 -15.65 2.01
N GLN A 170 3.38 -15.83 2.08
CA GLN A 170 4.16 -15.35 3.20
C GLN A 170 4.08 -13.81 3.32
N ALA A 171 4.23 -13.10 2.20
CA ALA A 171 4.11 -11.64 2.16
C ALA A 171 2.70 -11.17 2.59
N ALA A 172 1.65 -11.83 2.09
CA ALA A 172 0.26 -11.55 2.45
C ALA A 172 0.01 -11.75 3.96
N ALA A 173 0.46 -12.87 4.53
CA ALA A 173 0.33 -13.15 5.95
C ALA A 173 1.03 -12.09 6.82
N ALA A 174 2.23 -11.66 6.43
CA ALA A 174 2.95 -10.59 7.11
C ALA A 174 2.20 -9.25 7.06
N LEU A 175 1.63 -8.90 5.90
CA LEU A 175 0.81 -7.69 5.73
C LEU A 175 -0.48 -7.76 6.55
N TYR A 176 -1.18 -8.89 6.60
CA TYR A 176 -2.36 -9.05 7.43
C TYR A 176 -2.08 -8.86 8.92
N LEU A 177 -0.92 -9.32 9.42
CA LEU A 177 -0.51 -9.05 10.81
C LEU A 177 -0.22 -7.56 11.05
N GLN A 178 0.34 -6.86 10.06
CA GLN A 178 0.55 -5.40 10.15
C GLN A 178 -0.77 -4.63 10.15
N CYS A 179 -1.77 -5.11 9.41
CA CYS A 179 -3.12 -4.54 9.33
C CYS A 179 -4.05 -5.00 10.47
N ASP A 180 -3.51 -5.61 11.53
CA ASP A 180 -4.26 -6.14 12.69
C ASP A 180 -5.42 -7.06 12.31
N SER A 181 -5.22 -7.88 11.28
CA SER A 181 -6.17 -8.86 10.76
C SER A 181 -5.65 -10.29 11.01
N PRO A 182 -5.56 -10.73 12.29
CA PRO A 182 -4.85 -11.95 12.67
C PRO A 182 -5.49 -13.24 12.14
N SER A 183 -6.82 -13.27 11.97
CA SER A 183 -7.53 -14.43 11.43
C SER A 183 -7.15 -14.70 9.98
N GLN A 184 -7.05 -13.66 9.16
CA GLN A 184 -6.64 -13.78 7.76
C GLN A 184 -5.15 -14.12 7.64
N ALA A 185 -4.32 -13.53 8.51
CA ALA A 185 -2.90 -13.89 8.60
C ALA A 185 -2.71 -15.38 8.91
N TYR A 186 -3.47 -15.91 9.86
CA TYR A 186 -3.45 -17.33 10.24
C TYR A 186 -3.78 -18.24 9.05
N GLU A 187 -4.91 -18.00 8.37
CA GLU A 187 -5.33 -18.80 7.21
C GLU A 187 -4.34 -18.71 6.04
N THR A 188 -3.81 -17.51 5.79
CA THR A 188 -2.87 -17.29 4.68
C THR A 188 -1.52 -17.94 4.96
N ALA A 189 -1.01 -17.83 6.19
CA ALA A 189 0.23 -18.48 6.59
C ALA A 189 0.09 -20.00 6.59
N LYS A 190 -1.10 -20.53 6.91
CA LYS A 190 -1.37 -21.97 6.82
C LYS A 190 -1.18 -22.49 5.40
N LYS A 191 -1.69 -21.79 4.38
CA LYS A 191 -1.47 -22.14 2.97
C LYS A 191 0.03 -22.14 2.62
N ALA A 192 0.80 -21.17 3.11
CA ALA A 192 2.24 -21.14 2.89
C ALA A 192 2.97 -22.33 3.55
N ILE A 193 2.57 -22.75 4.76
CA ILE A 193 3.12 -23.94 5.44
C ILE A 193 2.84 -25.22 4.66
N GLU A 194 1.67 -25.33 4.04
CA GLU A 194 1.33 -26.50 3.21
C GLU A 194 2.27 -26.66 2.01
N ILE A 195 2.84 -25.56 1.49
CA ILE A 195 3.81 -25.56 0.40
C ILE A 195 5.23 -25.82 0.92
N ASP A 196 5.71 -24.99 1.85
CA ASP A 196 7.03 -25.16 2.48
C ASP A 196 6.90 -25.12 4.01
N PRO A 197 6.81 -26.29 4.67
CA PRO A 197 6.72 -26.40 6.12
C PRO A 197 8.05 -26.12 6.83
N THR A 198 9.14 -25.93 6.09
CA THR A 198 10.49 -25.80 6.62
C THR A 198 10.95 -24.35 6.79
N ASP A 199 10.13 -23.38 6.40
CA ASP A 199 10.47 -21.97 6.58
C ASP A 199 10.02 -21.45 7.95
N ASP A 200 11.00 -21.14 8.81
CA ASP A 200 10.74 -20.72 10.19
C ASP A 200 9.96 -19.40 10.27
N ARG A 201 10.13 -18.51 9.28
CA ARG A 201 9.43 -17.23 9.22
C ARG A 201 7.94 -17.43 8.95
N THR A 202 7.57 -18.30 8.04
CA THR A 202 6.17 -18.64 7.76
C THR A 202 5.51 -19.28 8.98
N VAL A 203 6.22 -20.18 9.68
CA VAL A 203 5.73 -20.76 10.93
C VAL A 203 5.54 -19.68 12.00
N GLU A 204 6.45 -18.73 12.13
CA GLU A 204 6.30 -17.60 13.04
C GLU A 204 5.06 -16.74 12.72
N LEU A 205 4.80 -16.47 11.44
CA LEU A 205 3.61 -15.73 11.00
C LEU A 205 2.33 -16.50 11.32
N TYR A 206 2.32 -17.81 11.10
CA TYR A 206 1.20 -18.70 11.43
C TYR A 206 0.92 -18.73 12.93
N VAL A 207 1.94 -18.91 13.76
CA VAL A 207 1.83 -18.90 15.22
C VAL A 207 1.33 -17.54 15.71
N SER A 208 1.91 -16.45 15.22
CA SER A 208 1.53 -15.09 15.60
C SER A 208 0.08 -14.78 15.23
N GLY A 209 -0.36 -15.17 14.03
CA GLY A 209 -1.74 -15.04 13.57
C GLY A 209 -2.70 -15.86 14.41
N GLY A 210 -2.38 -17.13 14.66
CA GLY A 210 -3.23 -18.05 15.42
C GLY A 210 -3.35 -17.67 16.91
N LEU A 211 -2.27 -17.22 17.54
CA LEU A 211 -2.28 -16.74 18.94
C LEU A 211 -3.22 -15.54 19.12
N LYS A 212 -3.14 -14.56 18.20
CA LYS A 212 -3.97 -13.35 18.24
C LYS A 212 -5.43 -13.59 17.86
N SER A 213 -5.69 -14.56 16.99
CA SER A 213 -7.05 -14.91 16.53
C SER A 213 -7.75 -15.96 17.40
N GLY A 214 -7.05 -16.58 18.36
CA GLY A 214 -7.61 -17.56 19.28
C GLY A 214 -7.53 -19.03 18.82
N HIS A 215 -6.90 -19.31 17.69
CA HIS A 215 -6.68 -20.67 17.15
C HIS A 215 -5.50 -21.40 17.83
N LYS A 216 -5.33 -21.24 19.15
CA LYS A 216 -4.16 -21.72 19.92
C LYS A 216 -3.98 -23.24 19.86
N GLU A 217 -5.08 -24.00 19.96
CA GLU A 217 -5.07 -25.47 19.92
C GLU A 217 -4.68 -26.01 18.54
N ASP A 218 -5.21 -25.40 17.47
CA ASP A 218 -4.88 -25.80 16.11
C ASP A 218 -3.40 -25.54 15.81
N VAL A 219 -2.89 -24.37 16.21
CA VAL A 219 -1.46 -24.02 16.07
C VAL A 219 -0.59 -25.02 16.82
N ARG A 220 -0.94 -25.36 18.07
CA ARG A 220 -0.21 -26.33 18.86
C ARG A 220 -0.14 -27.69 18.19
N LYS A 221 -1.26 -28.17 17.65
CA LYS A 221 -1.32 -29.46 16.95
C LYS A 221 -0.42 -29.44 15.72
N THR A 222 -0.56 -28.43 14.87
CA THR A 222 0.25 -28.26 13.67
C THR A 222 1.75 -28.19 13.99
N LEU A 223 2.14 -27.45 15.04
CA LEU A 223 3.55 -27.37 15.46
C LEU A 223 4.12 -28.73 15.89
N LYS A 224 3.35 -29.55 16.61
CA LYS A 224 3.77 -30.91 16.98
C LYS A 224 3.96 -31.79 15.74
N ASP A 225 3.01 -31.75 14.82
CA ASP A 225 3.08 -32.48 13.55
C ASP A 225 4.31 -32.02 12.72
N LEU A 226 4.61 -30.73 12.73
CA LEU A 226 5.81 -30.15 12.08
C LEU A 226 7.11 -30.62 12.72
N ILE A 227 7.18 -30.70 14.06
CA ILE A 227 8.35 -31.22 14.78
C ILE A 227 8.59 -32.70 14.44
N GLU A 228 7.53 -33.50 14.32
CA GLU A 228 7.63 -34.91 13.97
C GLU A 228 8.10 -35.11 12.52
N THR A 229 7.63 -34.27 11.59
CA THR A 229 7.92 -34.41 10.15
C THR A 229 9.24 -33.79 9.73
N THR A 230 9.58 -32.60 10.24
CA THR A 230 10.79 -31.84 9.86
C THR A 230 11.97 -32.09 10.80
N GLY A 231 11.74 -32.79 11.91
CA GLY A 231 12.69 -33.00 13.00
C GLY A 231 12.63 -31.91 14.07
N GLN A 232 13.24 -32.16 15.24
CA GLN A 232 13.27 -31.21 16.35
C GLN A 232 13.91 -29.88 15.96
N ARG A 233 13.07 -28.86 15.74
CA ARG A 233 13.46 -27.49 15.46
C ARG A 233 13.27 -26.64 16.70
N LEU A 234 14.37 -26.07 17.18
CA LEU A 234 14.39 -25.19 18.35
C LEU A 234 13.33 -24.07 18.28
N PRO A 235 13.12 -23.37 17.13
CA PRO A 235 12.08 -22.34 17.03
C PRO A 235 10.67 -22.86 17.37
N TYR A 236 10.34 -24.10 16.99
CA TYR A 236 8.99 -24.65 17.16
C TYR A 236 8.72 -25.02 18.62
N GLU A 237 9.75 -25.54 19.31
CA GLU A 237 9.68 -25.81 20.75
C GLU A 237 9.53 -24.51 21.56
N ILE A 238 10.19 -23.42 21.13
CA ILE A 238 10.01 -22.09 21.72
C ILE A 238 8.58 -21.59 21.50
N PHE A 239 8.03 -21.76 20.30
CA PHE A 239 6.64 -21.37 20.02
C PHE A 239 5.63 -22.17 20.85
N LEU A 240 5.86 -23.47 21.07
CA LEU A 240 5.03 -24.28 21.97
C LEU A 240 5.09 -23.77 23.42
N ALA A 241 6.27 -23.38 23.92
CA ALA A 241 6.39 -22.78 25.25
C ALA A 241 5.62 -21.45 25.35
N HIS A 242 5.72 -20.60 24.32
CA HIS A 242 4.98 -19.33 24.26
C HIS A 242 3.46 -19.53 24.23
N ILE A 243 2.95 -20.54 23.51
CA ILE A 243 1.53 -20.88 23.51
C ILE A 243 1.05 -21.26 24.93
N LEU A 244 1.86 -22.01 25.70
CA LEU A 244 1.54 -22.35 27.09
C LEU A 244 1.52 -21.12 28.00
N GLU A 245 2.41 -20.14 27.79
CA GLU A 245 2.38 -18.85 28.52
C GLU A 245 1.05 -18.12 28.25
N GLU A 246 0.67 -18.03 26.98
CA GLU A 246 -0.53 -17.36 26.48
C GLU A 246 -1.85 -18.02 26.95
N GLU A 247 -1.81 -19.29 27.32
CA GLU A 247 -2.95 -20.01 27.93
C GLU A 247 -3.00 -19.87 29.45
N GLY A 248 -1.99 -19.22 30.05
CA GLY A 248 -1.88 -19.09 31.50
C GLY A 248 -1.28 -20.32 32.19
N ASN A 249 -0.85 -21.35 31.45
CA ASN A 249 -0.14 -22.51 31.99
C ASN A 249 1.35 -22.18 32.23
N ARG A 250 1.60 -21.27 33.17
CA ARG A 250 2.95 -20.78 33.46
C ARG A 250 3.91 -21.88 33.90
N SER A 251 3.46 -22.84 34.68
CA SER A 251 4.31 -23.96 35.14
C SER A 251 4.70 -24.88 33.99
N GLY A 252 3.77 -25.20 33.09
CA GLY A 252 4.06 -25.94 31.86
C GLY A 252 5.00 -25.19 30.93
N ALA A 253 4.78 -23.88 30.75
CA ALA A 253 5.67 -23.03 29.97
C ALA A 253 7.07 -22.96 30.56
N HIS A 254 7.20 -22.80 31.88
CA HIS A 254 8.49 -22.76 32.58
C HIS A 254 9.27 -24.07 32.40
N ALA A 255 8.60 -25.20 32.60
CA ALA A 255 9.20 -26.52 32.39
C ALA A 255 9.72 -26.67 30.96
N LYS A 256 8.95 -26.18 29.97
CA LYS A 256 9.35 -26.23 28.57
C LYS A 256 10.56 -25.33 28.27
N TYR A 257 10.59 -24.11 28.79
CA TYR A 257 11.77 -23.25 28.64
C TYR A 257 13.01 -23.81 29.38
N LEU A 258 12.82 -24.52 30.49
CA LEU A 258 13.89 -25.19 31.22
C LEU A 258 14.50 -26.35 30.42
N GLU A 259 13.68 -27.14 29.72
CA GLU A 259 14.16 -28.16 28.77
C GLU A 259 15.06 -27.55 27.68
N LEU A 260 14.78 -26.30 27.29
CA LEU A 260 15.53 -25.56 26.27
C LEU A 260 16.70 -24.72 26.82
N GLU A 261 16.87 -24.65 28.15
CA GLU A 261 17.92 -23.85 28.82
C GLU A 261 19.33 -24.12 28.27
N PRO A 262 19.75 -25.37 27.97
CA PRO A 262 21.09 -25.62 27.42
C PRO A 262 21.35 -24.86 26.11
N LEU A 263 20.29 -24.52 25.37
CA LEU A 263 20.33 -23.80 24.10
C LEU A 263 20.03 -22.30 24.27
N ALA A 264 19.87 -21.80 25.49
CA ALA A 264 19.51 -20.39 25.74
C ALA A 264 20.58 -19.38 25.28
N TYR A 265 21.78 -19.83 24.93
CA TYR A 265 22.81 -18.98 24.32
C TYR A 265 22.58 -18.73 22.82
N THR A 266 21.81 -19.58 22.14
CA THR A 266 21.53 -19.44 20.70
C THR A 266 20.33 -18.54 20.43
N ASP A 267 19.37 -18.50 21.35
CA ASP A 267 18.12 -17.75 21.19
C ASP A 267 17.73 -17.06 22.51
N SER A 268 17.65 -15.73 22.50
CA SER A 268 17.32 -14.95 23.70
C SER A 268 15.90 -15.18 24.20
N ARG A 269 14.99 -15.62 23.32
CA ARG A 269 13.58 -15.90 23.67
C ARG A 269 13.45 -16.93 24.78
N ILE A 270 14.40 -17.86 24.88
CA ILE A 270 14.43 -18.88 25.95
C ILE A 270 14.73 -18.22 27.30
N ARG A 271 15.75 -17.35 27.36
CA ARG A 271 16.09 -16.63 28.60
C ARG A 271 14.97 -15.70 29.03
N ASP A 272 14.39 -14.98 28.08
CA ASP A 272 13.30 -14.06 28.34
C ASP A 272 12.05 -14.84 28.81
N GLY A 273 11.76 -16.00 28.20
CA GLY A 273 10.70 -16.91 28.61
C GLY A 273 10.90 -17.49 30.01
N LEU A 274 12.12 -17.96 30.33
CA LEU A 274 12.47 -18.39 31.69
C LEU A 274 12.22 -17.27 32.69
N ALA A 275 12.70 -16.05 32.42
CA ALA A 275 12.53 -14.90 33.31
C ALA A 275 11.05 -14.52 33.54
N ARG A 276 10.21 -14.59 32.49
CA ARG A 276 8.77 -14.30 32.59
C ARG A 276 7.99 -15.39 33.33
N THR A 277 8.40 -16.64 33.18
CA THR A 277 7.71 -17.81 33.77
C THR A 277 8.23 -18.21 35.14
N LEU A 278 9.29 -17.55 35.63
CA LEU A 278 9.83 -17.77 36.96
C LEU A 278 8.68 -17.78 37.98
N PRO A 279 8.54 -18.87 38.76
CA PRO A 279 7.64 -18.82 39.90
C PRO A 279 8.20 -17.73 40.82
N HIS A 280 7.48 -16.62 40.96
CA HIS A 280 7.71 -15.76 42.11
C HIS A 280 7.57 -16.66 43.33
N PRO A 281 8.55 -16.67 44.25
CA PRO A 281 8.37 -17.39 45.49
C PRO A 281 7.02 -16.92 46.02
N ALA A 282 6.13 -17.87 46.27
CA ALA A 282 4.99 -17.57 47.12
C ALA A 282 5.60 -16.78 48.28
N THR A 283 5.06 -15.61 48.57
CA THR A 283 5.11 -15.11 49.93
C THR A 283 4.42 -16.19 50.76
N GLU A 284 5.15 -17.25 51.07
CA GLU A 284 5.04 -17.93 52.33
C GLU A 284 5.16 -16.79 53.31
N GLU A 285 4.05 -16.45 53.93
CA GLU A 285 3.99 -16.15 55.35
C GLU A 285 4.77 -17.27 56.07
N ALA A 286 6.09 -17.27 55.93
CA ALA A 286 6.98 -17.89 56.87
C ALA A 286 6.89 -16.98 58.09
N GLU A 287 5.93 -17.30 58.96
CA GLU A 287 6.01 -16.96 60.37
C GLU A 287 7.47 -17.13 60.79
N ALA A 288 8.16 -16.00 60.96
CA ALA A 288 9.43 -16.00 61.63
C ALA A 288 9.17 -16.65 63.00
N PRO A 289 9.89 -17.72 63.39
CA PRO A 289 9.72 -18.26 64.72
C PRO A 289 10.16 -17.16 65.69
N GLU A 290 9.21 -16.67 66.49
CA GLU A 290 9.54 -15.85 67.66
C GLU A 290 10.42 -16.69 68.57
N SER A 291 11.73 -16.42 68.56
CA SER A 291 12.62 -16.85 69.63
C SER A 291 12.74 -15.72 70.65
N PRO A 292 12.39 -15.94 71.92
CA PRO A 292 12.61 -14.97 72.98
C PRO A 292 14.08 -15.03 73.41
N VAL A 293 14.58 -13.92 73.94
CA VAL A 293 15.44 -13.82 75.15
C VAL A 293 16.10 -12.45 75.13
N SER A 294 15.67 -11.62 76.08
CA SER A 294 16.39 -10.48 76.60
C SER A 294 17.69 -10.94 77.29
N SER A 295 18.81 -10.31 76.95
CA SER A 295 19.93 -10.21 77.89
C SER A 295 20.68 -8.88 77.67
N GLU A 296 20.75 -8.13 78.75
CA GLU A 296 21.49 -6.89 78.93
C GLU A 296 22.98 -7.11 78.63
N PHE A 297 23.58 -6.21 77.86
CA PHE A 297 24.99 -5.85 78.04
C PHE A 297 25.16 -4.38 77.70
N ALA A 298 25.28 -3.57 78.75
CA ALA A 298 25.70 -2.17 78.69
C ALA A 298 27.22 -2.10 78.53
N PHE A 299 27.73 -1.22 77.67
CA PHE A 299 29.05 -0.62 77.86
C PHE A 299 29.14 0.79 77.26
N ASP A 300 29.66 1.68 78.11
CA ASP A 300 29.83 3.14 78.11
C ASP A 300 30.10 3.91 76.80
N GLU A 301 29.46 5.08 76.68
CA GLU A 301 29.97 6.22 75.93
C GLU A 301 31.06 6.98 76.73
N PRO A 302 31.93 7.74 76.02
CA PRO A 302 32.06 9.12 76.47
C PRO A 302 32.01 10.17 75.34
N HIS A 303 31.14 11.14 75.57
CA HIS A 303 31.13 12.56 75.21
C HIS A 303 32.14 13.13 74.21
N SER A 304 31.63 13.89 73.23
CA SER A 304 32.04 15.31 73.08
C SER A 304 31.02 16.10 72.24
N HIS A 305 30.51 17.19 72.83
CA HIS A 305 29.70 18.20 72.15
C HIS A 305 30.58 19.31 71.53
N LEU A 306 30.15 19.74 70.34
CA LEU A 306 30.21 21.11 69.76
C LEU A 306 31.55 21.64 69.20
N ARG A 307 31.56 21.89 67.88
CA ARG A 307 31.49 23.27 67.33
C ARG A 307 31.22 23.32 65.83
N GLU A 308 30.36 24.25 65.46
CA GLU A 308 29.97 24.64 64.10
C GLU A 308 31.16 25.13 63.25
N VAL A 309 31.14 24.80 61.94
CA VAL A 309 31.69 25.66 60.88
C VAL A 309 30.79 25.56 59.64
N LYS A 310 30.25 26.70 59.20
CA LYS A 310 29.47 26.87 57.96
C LYS A 310 30.30 26.53 56.71
N PRO A 311 29.65 26.30 55.57
CA PRO A 311 30.09 27.05 54.39
C PRO A 311 28.95 27.69 53.61
N ALA A 312 29.28 28.88 53.10
CA ALA A 312 28.53 29.61 52.09
C ALA A 312 29.19 29.37 50.73
N SER A 313 28.34 29.31 49.69
CA SER A 313 28.56 29.79 48.30
C SER A 313 29.68 29.10 47.48
N THR A 314 29.55 28.71 46.21
CA THR A 314 28.61 29.03 45.13
C THR A 314 28.87 28.03 43.99
N ASP A 315 27.86 27.80 43.15
CA ASP A 315 27.96 27.63 41.68
C ASP A 315 28.57 26.31 41.09
N TRP A 316 28.07 25.66 40.03
CA TRP A 316 27.17 26.00 38.92
C TRP A 316 26.39 24.75 38.42
N GLN A 317 25.29 25.02 37.70
CA GLN A 317 24.57 24.19 36.70
C GLN A 317 23.37 23.34 37.15
N GLN A 318 22.20 23.99 37.04
CA GLN A 318 20.89 23.37 36.77
C GLN A 318 20.70 23.15 35.26
N GLY A 319 20.03 22.04 34.92
CA GLY A 319 19.53 21.75 33.58
C GLY A 319 18.38 20.75 33.65
N ALA A 320 17.25 21.14 34.22
CA ALA A 320 16.00 20.39 34.18
C ALA A 320 14.88 21.32 33.72
N GLY A 321 14.51 21.23 32.43
CA GLY A 321 13.34 21.89 31.86
C GLY A 321 12.22 20.89 31.65
N ARG A 322 11.18 20.96 32.50
CA ARG A 322 9.83 20.48 32.18
C ARG A 322 9.20 21.49 31.22
N PHE A 323 8.66 21.02 30.10
CA PHE A 323 7.77 21.80 29.24
C PHE A 323 6.32 21.47 29.63
N GLU A 324 5.65 22.44 30.25
CA GLU A 324 4.19 22.51 30.35
C GLU A 324 3.66 23.42 29.24
N GLU A 325 2.53 23.02 28.67
CA GLU A 325 1.79 23.72 27.63
C GLU A 325 1.39 25.14 28.06
N GLN A 326 1.75 26.13 27.23
CA GLN A 326 1.05 27.40 27.17
C GLN A 326 0.50 27.61 25.76
N ARG A 327 -0.84 27.70 25.69
CA ARG A 327 -1.57 28.32 24.60
C ARG A 327 -1.44 29.83 24.72
N ASP A 328 -1.13 30.50 23.62
CA ASP A 328 -1.32 31.94 23.47
C ASP A 328 -2.52 32.24 22.54
N PRO A 329 -3.37 33.23 22.89
CA PRO A 329 -4.49 33.72 22.09
C PRO A 329 -4.11 34.98 21.28
N LEU A 330 -4.95 35.34 20.30
CA LEU A 330 -5.15 36.61 19.56
C LEU A 330 -5.39 36.25 18.07
N PHE A 331 -6.54 36.42 17.42
CA PHE A 331 -7.63 37.36 17.63
C PHE A 331 -8.95 36.83 17.05
N ASP A 332 -10.05 37.24 17.69
CA ASP A 332 -11.46 36.95 17.41
C ASP A 332 -11.99 37.38 16.04
N GLY A 333 -13.13 36.77 15.64
CA GLY A 333 -14.20 37.58 15.06
C GLY A 333 -15.10 36.96 14.00
N GLN A 334 -16.12 36.24 14.46
CA GLN A 334 -17.45 36.08 13.84
C GLN A 334 -17.62 35.19 12.60
N GLY A 335 -18.56 34.25 12.74
CA GLY A 335 -18.96 33.32 11.70
C GLY A 335 -20.23 33.72 10.96
N SER A 336 -20.59 32.92 9.97
CA SER A 336 -21.92 32.33 9.77
C SER A 336 -21.95 31.62 8.42
N SER A 337 -22.74 30.56 8.41
CA SER A 337 -23.05 29.64 7.33
C SER A 337 -23.87 30.27 6.20
N THR A 338 -23.65 29.77 4.98
CA THR A 338 -24.64 29.44 3.93
C THR A 338 -25.86 30.37 3.73
N THR A 339 -26.01 30.99 2.56
CA THR A 339 -26.86 30.55 1.41
C THR A 339 -27.01 31.65 0.34
N SER A 340 -27.10 31.19 -0.92
CA SER A 340 -27.83 31.74 -2.09
C SER A 340 -27.44 33.05 -2.80
N ASP A 341 -27.51 32.92 -4.14
CA ASP A 341 -27.83 33.89 -5.19
C ASP A 341 -26.74 34.69 -5.94
N SER A 342 -26.81 34.52 -7.27
CA SER A 342 -26.22 35.34 -8.36
C SER A 342 -27.01 36.68 -8.51
N PRO A 343 -26.83 37.58 -9.52
CA PRO A 343 -25.94 37.62 -10.71
C PRO A 343 -25.33 39.03 -11.02
N PHE A 344 -24.70 39.18 -12.21
CA PHE A 344 -24.22 40.42 -12.89
C PHE A 344 -22.98 41.10 -12.26
N GLY A 345 -22.00 41.65 -12.99
CA GLY A 345 -21.78 41.91 -14.41
C GLY A 345 -20.59 42.87 -14.58
N GLY A 346 -20.02 42.97 -15.78
CA GLY A 346 -19.11 44.04 -16.21
C GLY A 346 -17.62 43.70 -16.08
N MET A 347 -16.89 43.49 -17.20
CA MET A 347 -16.13 44.54 -17.94
C MET A 347 -14.88 44.97 -17.14
N THR A 348 -13.63 44.93 -17.63
CA THR A 348 -13.09 45.20 -18.97
C THR A 348 -11.56 45.01 -18.93
N SER A 349 -10.97 44.59 -20.06
CA SER A 349 -9.70 45.08 -20.68
C SER A 349 -8.43 45.20 -19.81
N GLN A 350 -7.23 44.75 -20.17
CA GLN A 350 -6.46 45.07 -21.38
C GLN A 350 -5.22 44.14 -21.45
N SER A 351 -4.96 43.56 -22.63
CA SER A 351 -3.60 43.33 -23.14
C SER A 351 -3.09 44.66 -23.78
N PRO A 352 -1.79 44.89 -24.12
CA PRO A 352 -0.97 43.94 -24.90
C PRO A 352 0.58 43.97 -24.74
N SER A 353 1.22 42.83 -25.09
CA SER A 353 2.43 42.71 -25.96
C SER A 353 3.82 43.23 -25.47
N PRO A 354 4.95 42.92 -26.17
CA PRO A 354 5.39 41.67 -26.84
C PRO A 354 6.93 41.39 -26.74
N LEU A 355 7.39 40.38 -27.50
CA LEU A 355 8.75 40.15 -28.07
C LEU A 355 9.84 39.53 -27.16
N PHE A 356 10.31 38.32 -27.50
CA PHE A 356 11.63 38.11 -28.12
C PHE A 356 11.89 36.62 -28.41
N SER A 357 12.31 36.35 -29.63
CA SER A 357 13.06 35.16 -30.12
C SER A 357 13.91 35.69 -31.29
N PRO A 358 14.86 34.96 -31.92
CA PRO A 358 15.33 33.59 -31.67
C PRO A 358 16.88 33.46 -31.69
N SER A 359 17.42 32.28 -31.36
CA SER A 359 18.71 31.84 -31.90
C SER A 359 18.99 30.35 -31.63
N ALA A 360 19.02 29.56 -32.70
CA ALA A 360 19.82 28.33 -32.82
C ALA A 360 21.25 28.72 -33.29
N PRO A 361 22.27 27.84 -33.18
CA PRO A 361 22.51 26.92 -34.30
C PRO A 361 23.16 25.55 -33.96
N ALA A 362 22.92 24.60 -34.88
CA ALA A 362 23.81 23.62 -35.53
C ALA A 362 24.73 22.66 -34.73
N ALA A 363 24.64 21.38 -35.12
CA ALA A 363 25.64 20.31 -34.98
C ALA A 363 26.92 20.60 -35.80
N PRO A 364 28.02 19.83 -35.62
CA PRO A 364 28.29 18.76 -36.61
C PRO A 364 29.08 17.51 -36.12
N THR A 365 28.94 16.42 -36.91
CA THR A 365 29.92 15.39 -37.36
C THR A 365 30.86 14.62 -36.40
N GLU A 366 30.64 13.30 -36.37
CA GLU A 366 31.52 12.20 -36.84
C GLU A 366 33.07 12.21 -36.63
N PHE A 367 33.53 11.11 -36.00
CA PHE A 367 34.76 10.30 -36.19
C PHE A 367 36.11 10.81 -35.65
N PRO A 368 37.13 9.93 -35.40
CA PRO A 368 37.34 8.55 -35.87
C PRO A 368 37.03 7.39 -34.90
#